data_AF-A0A8E2E6Z8-F1
#
_entry.id   AF-A0A8E2E6Z8-F1
#
_cell.length_a   1.000
_cell.length_b   1.000
_cell.length_c   1.000
_cell.angle_alpha   90.00
_cell.angle_beta   90.00
_cell.angle_gamma   90.00
#
_symmetry.space_group_name_H-M   'P 1'
#
loop_
_entity.id
_entity.type
_entity.pdbx_description
1 polymer ?
#
loop_
_entity_poly.entity_id
_entity_poly.type
_entity_poly.pdbx_seq_one_letter_code
_entity_poly.pdbx_strand_id
1 'polypeptide(L)'
;YWLATCDASYKSCRNSSVWFQRFPPTQLIDLDTELSITLRLCHSRDLPVTTLYTTLSHCWGELKLHTLTTANYHAVQQRGIQVSILTKPFCEAMEVSLRLEAHYIWMDSLCIVPD
;
A
#
# COMPACT_ATOMS: atom_id res chain seq x y z
N TYR A 1 3.94 21.22 -1.81
CA TYR A 1 4.23 19.79 -2.05
C TYR A 1 4.51 19.57 -3.52
N TRP A 2 5.58 18.83 -3.85
CA TRP A 2 6.04 18.63 -5.23
C TRP A 2 4.98 17.95 -6.13
N LEU A 3 4.12 17.09 -5.57
CA LEU A 3 3.01 16.44 -6.29
C LEU A 3 1.97 17.43 -6.80
N ALA A 4 1.56 18.40 -5.97
CA ALA A 4 0.63 19.45 -6.38
C ALA A 4 1.23 20.32 -7.51
N THR A 5 2.53 20.61 -7.43
CA THR A 5 3.25 21.32 -8.49
C THR A 5 3.32 20.49 -9.76
N CYS A 6 3.53 19.18 -9.66
CA CYS A 6 3.56 18.26 -10.79
C CYS A 6 2.21 18.21 -11.52
N ASP A 7 1.12 18.05 -10.77
CA ASP A 7 -0.25 17.98 -11.32
C ASP A 7 -0.70 19.32 -11.95
N ALA A 8 -0.27 20.44 -11.36
CA ALA A 8 -0.53 21.78 -11.90
C ALA A 8 0.30 22.09 -13.16
N SER A 9 1.52 21.55 -13.28
CA SER A 9 2.48 21.94 -14.32
C SER A 9 2.44 21.06 -15.57
N TYR A 10 1.98 19.81 -15.46
CA TYR A 10 2.07 18.84 -16.56
C TYR A 10 0.72 18.18 -16.87
N LYS A 11 0.17 18.48 -18.06
CA LYS A 11 -1.06 17.85 -18.57
C LYS A 11 -1.00 16.32 -18.66
N SER A 12 0.19 15.77 -18.90
CA SER A 12 0.46 14.33 -18.92
C SER A 12 0.28 13.66 -17.56
N CYS A 13 0.58 14.38 -16.46
CA CYS A 13 0.34 13.93 -15.09
C CYS A 13 -1.11 14.15 -14.65
N ARG A 14 -1.80 15.17 -15.19
CA ARG A 14 -3.22 15.45 -14.91
C ARG A 14 -4.18 14.42 -15.52
N ASN A 15 -3.81 13.79 -16.62
CA ASN A 15 -4.62 12.73 -17.27
C ASN A 15 -4.56 11.39 -16.52
N SER A 16 -4.13 11.44 -15.25
CA SER A 16 -3.85 10.29 -14.39
C SER A 16 -5.01 9.65 -13.71
N SER A 17 -5.96 10.49 -13.33
CA SER A 17 -7.28 10.13 -12.84
C SER A 17 -7.97 9.05 -13.69
N VAL A 18 -7.64 8.94 -14.98
CA VAL A 18 -8.20 7.94 -15.91
C VAL A 18 -7.52 6.56 -15.80
N TRP A 19 -6.22 6.49 -15.45
CA TRP A 19 -5.52 5.20 -15.29
C TRP A 19 -5.70 4.56 -13.92
N PHE A 20 -6.03 5.33 -12.88
CA PHE A 20 -6.40 4.78 -11.57
C PHE A 20 -7.68 3.92 -11.61
N GLN A 21 -8.52 4.08 -12.63
CA GLN A 21 -9.79 3.36 -12.73
C GLN A 21 -9.70 1.96 -13.35
N ARG A 22 -8.60 1.57 -14.00
CA ARG A 22 -8.65 0.37 -14.83
C ARG A 22 -8.39 -0.94 -14.09
N PHE A 23 -7.43 -1.02 -13.17
CA PHE A 23 -7.13 -2.28 -12.46
C PHE A 23 -6.43 -1.99 -11.13
N PRO A 24 -7.15 -1.72 -10.03
CA PRO A 24 -6.50 -1.71 -8.73
C PRO A 24 -5.93 -3.11 -8.45
N PRO A 25 -4.78 -3.21 -7.76
CA PRO A 25 -4.26 -4.52 -7.35
C PRO A 25 -5.30 -5.23 -6.48
N THR A 26 -5.35 -6.55 -6.52
CA THR A 26 -6.38 -7.35 -5.83
C THR A 26 -6.44 -7.07 -4.33
N GLN A 27 -5.29 -6.73 -3.74
CA GLN A 27 -5.09 -6.54 -2.31
C GLN A 27 -4.38 -5.22 -2.06
N LEU A 28 -4.72 -4.55 -0.96
CA LEU A 28 -4.14 -3.31 -0.48
C LEU A 28 -3.95 -3.42 1.03
N ILE A 29 -3.00 -2.67 1.56
CA ILE A 29 -2.78 -2.57 3.00
C ILE A 29 -3.44 -1.29 3.48
N ASP A 30 -4.34 -1.43 4.44
CA ASP A 30 -4.96 -0.33 5.15
C ASP A 30 -3.97 0.24 6.19
N LEU A 31 -3.66 1.52 6.04
CA LEU A 31 -2.83 2.32 6.92
C LEU A 31 -3.66 3.06 7.98
N ASP A 32 -4.98 3.16 7.77
CA ASP A 32 -5.89 3.87 8.66
C ASP A 32 -6.16 2.99 9.88
N THR A 33 -5.35 3.21 10.89
CA THR A 33 -5.39 2.45 12.11
C THR A 33 -5.76 3.42 13.21
N GLU A 34 -7.06 3.47 13.54
CA GLU A 34 -7.56 4.07 14.79
C GLU A 34 -6.80 3.53 16.04
N LEU A 35 -6.02 2.46 15.88
CA LEU A 35 -5.21 1.81 16.90
C LEU A 35 -3.69 1.74 16.58
N SER A 36 -3.20 2.42 15.54
CA SER A 36 -1.77 2.67 15.19
C SER A 36 -0.77 1.49 15.12
N ILE A 37 -1.18 0.27 15.47
CA ILE A 37 -0.24 -0.81 15.80
C ILE A 37 -0.29 -1.95 14.77
N THR A 38 -1.38 -2.09 14.01
CA THR A 38 -1.59 -3.25 13.10
C THR A 38 -2.12 -2.86 11.73
N LEU A 39 -1.38 -3.17 10.67
CA LEU A 39 -1.78 -3.03 9.28
C LEU A 39 -2.74 -4.14 8.85
N ARG A 40 -3.80 -3.82 8.12
CA ARG A 40 -4.77 -4.84 7.65
C ARG A 40 -4.71 -5.02 6.15
N LEU A 41 -4.79 -6.27 5.70
CA LEU A 41 -4.93 -6.59 4.29
C LEU A 41 -6.41 -6.49 3.88
N CYS A 42 -6.70 -5.60 2.95
CA CYS A 42 -8.02 -5.34 2.39
C CYS A 42 -8.05 -5.72 0.91
N HIS A 43 -9.20 -6.13 0.38
CA HIS A 43 -9.34 -6.31 -1.06
C HIS A 43 -9.79 -5.01 -1.70
N SER A 44 -9.21 -4.67 -2.85
CA SER A 44 -9.59 -3.47 -3.59
C SER A 44 -11.05 -3.45 -4.04
N ARG A 45 -11.68 -4.62 -4.21
CA ARG A 45 -13.11 -4.75 -4.53
C ARG A 45 -14.04 -4.27 -3.41
N ASP A 46 -13.56 -4.27 -2.18
CA ASP A 46 -14.34 -3.87 -1.00
C ASP A 46 -14.19 -2.36 -0.73
N LEU A 47 -13.32 -1.68 -1.48
CA LEU A 47 -13.02 -0.26 -1.32
C LEU A 47 -13.72 0.58 -2.40
N PRO A 48 -14.09 1.83 -2.09
CA PRO A 48 -14.60 2.77 -3.09
C PRO A 48 -13.64 2.92 -4.28
N VAL A 49 -14.15 3.07 -5.50
CA VAL A 49 -13.33 3.29 -6.71
C VAL A 49 -12.49 4.57 -6.61
N THR A 50 -12.89 5.51 -5.76
CA THR A 50 -12.18 6.76 -5.48
C THR A 50 -11.07 6.62 -4.45
N THR A 51 -10.79 5.40 -3.97
CA THR A 51 -9.79 5.16 -2.94
C THR A 51 -8.39 5.48 -3.46
N LEU A 52 -7.71 6.40 -2.78
CA LEU A 52 -6.32 6.73 -3.06
C LEU A 52 -5.40 5.71 -2.39
N TYR A 53 -4.48 5.16 -3.18
CA TYR A 53 -3.45 4.26 -2.71
C TYR A 53 -2.09 4.64 -3.30
N THR A 54 -1.04 4.34 -2.56
CA THR A 54 0.35 4.41 -3.04
C THR A 54 0.84 3.03 -3.43
N THR A 55 1.87 2.98 -4.27
CA THR A 55 2.53 1.73 -4.63
C THR A 55 4.00 1.78 -4.21
N LEU A 56 4.45 0.69 -3.59
CA LEU A 56 5.86 0.46 -3.29
C LEU A 56 6.26 -0.87 -3.91
N SER A 57 6.96 -0.79 -5.05
CA SER A 57 7.63 -1.92 -5.68
C SER A 57 9.13 -1.71 -5.53
N HIS A 58 9.82 -2.59 -4.82
CA HIS A 58 11.26 -2.44 -4.59
C HIS A 58 11.97 -3.79 -4.74
N CYS A 59 13.17 -3.81 -5.33
CA CYS A 59 14.00 -5.00 -5.30
C CYS A 59 14.58 -5.16 -3.90
N TRP A 60 13.86 -5.88 -3.03
CA TRP A 60 14.18 -6.01 -1.61
C TRP A 60 15.49 -6.74 -1.29
N GLY A 61 16.19 -7.27 -2.30
CA GLY A 61 17.49 -7.91 -2.12
C GLY A 61 17.46 -9.06 -1.11
N GLU A 62 18.46 -9.12 -0.24
CA GLU A 62 18.58 -10.14 0.82
C GLU A 62 17.82 -9.78 2.12
N LEU A 63 17.04 -8.70 2.13
CA LEU A 63 16.26 -8.37 3.32
C LEU A 63 15.24 -9.49 3.57
N LYS A 64 15.30 -10.09 4.76
CA LYS A 64 14.23 -10.96 5.27
C LYS A 64 13.00 -10.11 5.50
N LEU A 65 12.16 -10.04 4.49
CA LEU A 65 10.89 -9.38 4.58
C LEU A 65 9.86 -10.26 5.25
N HIS A 66 8.91 -9.62 5.91
CA HIS A 66 7.63 -10.26 6.15
C HIS A 66 6.92 -10.40 4.81
N THR A 67 7.10 -11.55 4.19
CA THR A 67 6.40 -11.90 2.96
C THR A 67 5.05 -12.51 3.31
N LEU A 68 4.00 -12.10 2.59
CA LEU A 68 2.71 -12.77 2.67
C LEU A 68 2.88 -14.19 2.10
N THR A 69 2.57 -15.22 2.86
CA THR A 69 2.59 -16.62 2.40
C THR A 69 1.18 -17.20 2.50
N THR A 70 0.88 -18.24 1.75
CA THR A 70 -0.40 -18.97 1.88
C THR A 70 -0.68 -19.39 3.33
N ALA A 71 0.37 -19.73 4.09
CA ALA A 71 0.27 -20.11 5.49
C ALA A 71 -0.10 -18.95 6.44
N ASN A 72 0.36 -17.72 6.17
CA ASN A 72 0.10 -16.57 7.04
C ASN A 72 -1.04 -15.66 6.53
N TYR A 73 -1.48 -15.84 5.28
CA TYR A 73 -2.48 -15.04 4.59
C TYR A 73 -3.72 -14.77 5.44
N HIS A 74 -4.36 -15.83 5.93
CA HIS A 74 -5.59 -15.73 6.69
C HIS A 74 -5.37 -15.05 8.05
N ALA A 75 -4.22 -15.28 8.68
CA ALA A 75 -3.86 -14.63 9.94
C ALA A 75 -3.63 -13.12 9.73
N VAL A 76 -2.96 -12.74 8.65
CA VAL A 76 -2.72 -11.34 8.28
C VAL A 76 -4.03 -10.62 7.93
N GLN A 77 -4.92 -11.27 7.19
CA GLN A 77 -6.22 -10.69 6.84
C GLN A 77 -7.11 -10.49 8.08
N GLN A 78 -7.10 -11.42 9.04
CA GLN A 78 -7.95 -11.36 10.23
C GLN A 78 -7.36 -10.54 11.38
N ARG A 79 -6.05 -10.67 11.65
CA ARG A 79 -5.38 -10.09 12.82
C ARG A 79 -4.51 -8.88 12.49
N GLY A 80 -4.23 -8.65 11.21
CA GLY A 80 -3.28 -7.64 10.76
C GLY A 80 -1.82 -8.00 11.00
N ILE A 81 -0.93 -7.14 10.51
CA ILE A 81 0.52 -7.21 10.67
C ILE A 81 0.93 -6.13 11.64
N GLN A 82 1.66 -6.47 12.69
CA GLN A 82 2.17 -5.45 13.62
C GLN A 82 3.19 -4.55 12.91
N VAL A 83 3.09 -3.24 13.08
CA VAL A 83 4.07 -2.30 12.51
C VAL A 83 5.46 -2.53 13.11
N SER A 84 5.53 -2.98 14.36
CA SER A 84 6.79 -3.27 15.09
C SER A 84 7.64 -4.37 14.45
N ILE A 85 7.04 -5.29 13.68
CA ILE A 85 7.76 -6.38 13.04
C ILE A 85 8.24 -6.00 11.63
N LEU A 86 7.74 -4.88 11.08
CA LEU A 86 8.12 -4.42 9.75
C LEU A 86 9.53 -3.80 9.75
N THR A 87 10.21 -3.94 8.63
CA THR A 87 11.53 -3.34 8.43
C THR A 87 11.40 -1.84 8.19
N LYS A 88 12.47 -1.08 8.48
CA LYS A 88 12.51 0.38 8.34
C LYS A 88 11.94 0.93 7.01
N PRO A 89 12.24 0.33 5.84
CA PRO A 89 11.68 0.81 4.57
C PRO A 89 10.15 0.81 4.49
N PHE A 90 9.49 -0.15 5.16
CA PHE A 90 8.03 -0.22 5.19
C PHE A 90 7.47 0.93 6.00
N CYS A 91 8.05 1.19 7.18
CA CYS A 91 7.64 2.30 8.03
C CYS A 91 7.82 3.65 7.32
N GLU A 92 8.94 3.85 6.62
CA GLU A 92 9.17 5.07 5.83
C GLU A 92 8.16 5.21 4.68
N ALA A 93 7.85 4.12 3.96
CA ALA A 93 6.86 4.15 2.89
C ALA A 93 5.43 4.42 3.41
N MET A 94 5.08 3.86 4.56
CA MET A 94 3.81 4.15 5.24
C MET A 94 3.73 5.63 5.62
N GLU A 95 4.78 6.17 6.24
CA GLU A 95 4.83 7.58 6.65
C GLU A 95 4.69 8.50 5.43
N VAL A 96 5.38 8.20 4.34
CA VAL A 96 5.22 8.95 3.09
C VAL A 96 3.79 8.85 2.58
N SER A 97 3.18 7.67 2.57
CA SER A 97 1.81 7.47 2.08
C SER A 97 0.78 8.26 2.88
N LEU A 98 0.89 8.25 4.21
CA LEU A 98 0.04 9.05 5.10
C LEU A 98 0.24 10.56 4.87
N ARG A 99 1.48 11.02 4.65
CA ARG A 99 1.78 12.42 4.28
C ARG A 99 1.24 12.81 2.91
N LEU A 100 0.86 11.85 2.08
CA LEU A 100 0.22 12.04 0.78
C LEU A 100 -1.31 11.88 0.84
N GLU A 101 -1.89 11.77 2.05
CA GLU A 101 -3.33 11.54 2.27
C GLU A 101 -3.84 10.25 1.61
N ALA A 102 -2.94 9.29 1.37
CA ALA A 102 -3.25 7.96 0.89
C ALA A 102 -3.24 6.98 2.07
N HIS A 103 -4.43 6.55 2.47
CA HIS A 103 -4.62 5.62 3.58
C HIS A 103 -4.43 4.15 3.18
N TYR A 104 -4.11 3.89 1.92
CA TYR A 104 -3.86 2.55 1.41
C TYR A 104 -2.51 2.50 0.71
N ILE A 105 -1.80 1.39 0.87
CA ILE A 105 -0.55 1.14 0.15
C ILE A 105 -0.57 -0.27 -0.42
N TRP A 106 -0.10 -0.40 -1.65
CA TRP A 106 0.24 -1.67 -2.25
C TRP A 106 1.73 -1.93 -2.09
N MET A 107 2.09 -3.11 -1.59
CA MET A 107 3.48 -3.53 -1.50
C MET A 107 3.61 -4.93 -2.10
N ASP A 108 4.52 -5.09 -3.07
CA ASP A 108 4.82 -6.36 -3.74
C ASP A 108 5.05 -7.54 -2.76
N SER A 109 5.83 -7.36 -1.71
CA SER A 109 6.16 -8.40 -0.71
C SER A 109 4.99 -8.79 0.20
N LEU A 110 4.02 -7.90 0.38
CA LEU A 110 2.89 -8.09 1.29
C LEU A 110 1.54 -8.26 0.58
N CYS A 111 1.46 -8.02 -0.71
CA CYS A 111 0.25 -8.10 -1.53
C CYS A 111 0.40 -9.10 -2.69
N ILE A 112 1.54 -9.76 -2.82
CA ILE A 112 1.76 -10.91 -3.70
C ILE A 112 2.10 -12.09 -2.81
N VAL A 113 1.26 -13.12 -2.81
CA VAL A 113 1.62 -14.42 -2.23
C VAL A 113 2.61 -15.07 -3.20
N PRO A 114 3.87 -15.32 -2.81
CA PRO A 114 4.75 -16.18 -3.57
C PRO A 114 4.14 -17.58 -3.55
N ASP A 115 3.86 -18.11 -4.74
CA ASP A 115 3.55 -19.53 -4.94
C ASP A 115 4.76 -20.40 -4.57
#